data_AF-M4WSR1-F1
#
_entry.id   AF-M4WSR1-F1
#
_cell.length_a   1.000
_cell.length_b   1.000
_cell.length_c   1.000
_cell.angle_alpha   90.00
_cell.angle_beta   90.00
_cell.angle_gamma   90.00
#
_symmetry.space_group_name_H-M   'P 1'
#
loop_
_entity.id
_entity.type
_entity.pdbx_description
1 polymer ?
#
loop_
_entity_poly.entity_id
_entity_poly.type
_entity_poly.pdbx_seq_one_letter_code
_entity_poly.pdbx_strand_id
1 'polypeptide(L)' 'MNFGGDAKKAWKDIWGCGQGIGPITRVQKTAEYIARLKREYAQAEARLAEL' A
#
# COMPACT_ATOMS: atom_id res chain seq x y z
N MET A 1 -11.18 -8.94 -42.36
CA MET A 1 -10.23 -8.64 -41.27
C MET A 1 -10.41 -9.70 -40.19
N ASN A 2 -9.33 -10.35 -39.77
CA ASN A 2 -9.36 -11.37 -38.70
C ASN A 2 -9.22 -10.65 -37.35
N PHE A 3 -10.25 -10.72 -36.50
CA PHE A 3 -10.26 -10.12 -35.15
C PHE A 3 -9.82 -11.11 -34.05
N GLY A 4 -9.25 -12.26 -34.42
CA GLY A 4 -8.70 -13.25 -33.49
C GLY A 4 -7.27 -12.93 -33.09
N GLY A 5 -7.05 -11.80 -32.41
CA GLY A 5 -5.77 -11.47 -31.81
C GLY A 5 -5.74 -11.93 -30.36
N ASP A 6 -4.73 -12.73 -30.00
CA ASP A 6 -4.38 -13.19 -28.66
C ASP A 6 -3.93 -12.02 -27.74
N ALA A 7 -4.69 -10.94 -27.70
CA ALA A 7 -4.44 -9.79 -26.85
C ALA A 7 -4.65 -10.23 -25.40
N LYS A 8 -3.59 -10.74 -24.78
CA LYS A 8 -3.53 -11.03 -23.34
C LYS A 8 -4.15 -9.86 -22.62
N LYS A 9 -5.23 -10.15 -21.91
CA LYS A 9 -6.04 -9.18 -21.19
C LYS A 9 -5.18 -8.54 -20.11
N ALA A 10 -4.49 -7.45 -20.43
CA ALA A 10 -3.51 -6.80 -19.56
C ALA A 10 -4.10 -6.39 -18.20
N TRP A 11 -5.41 -6.13 -18.14
CA TRP A 11 -6.13 -5.87 -16.89
C TRP A 11 -6.10 -7.04 -15.89
N LYS A 12 -5.83 -8.27 -16.33
CA LYS A 12 -5.65 -9.44 -15.45
C LYS A 12 -4.30 -9.42 -14.73
N ASP A 13 -3.31 -8.78 -15.35
CA ASP A 13 -1.92 -8.79 -14.90
C ASP A 13 -1.53 -7.49 -14.19
N ILE A 14 -2.31 -6.42 -14.35
CA ILE A 14 -2.07 -5.11 -13.72
C ILE A 14 -2.84 -5.04 -12.39
N TRP A 15 -2.09 -4.98 -11.30
CA TRP A 15 -2.61 -4.76 -9.95
C TRP A 15 -2.41 -3.29 -9.57
N GLY A 16 -3.50 -2.58 -9.30
CA GLY A 16 -3.45 -1.18 -8.90
C GLY A 16 -2.99 -1.02 -7.45
N CYS A 17 -2.03 -0.12 -7.21
CA CYS A 17 -1.67 0.35 -5.88
C CYS A 17 -1.42 1.86 -5.91
N GLY A 18 -1.71 2.55 -4.80
CA GLY A 18 -1.43 3.99 -4.66
C GLY A 18 0.05 4.27 -4.35
N GLN A 19 0.46 5.53 -4.41
CA GLN A 19 1.84 5.97 -4.13
C GLN A 19 2.36 5.53 -2.74
N GLY A 20 1.46 5.29 -1.79
CA GLY A 20 1.78 4.81 -0.44
C GLY A 20 2.25 3.35 -0.34
N ILE A 21 2.43 2.63 -1.46
CA ILE A 21 2.87 1.22 -1.45
C ILE A 21 4.35 1.06 -1.08
N GLY A 22 5.21 2.03 -1.41
CA GLY A 22 6.66 1.93 -1.23
C GLY A 22 7.10 1.55 0.19
N PRO A 23 6.52 2.15 1.26
CA PRO A 23 6.84 1.78 2.65
C PRO A 23 6.33 0.40 3.11
N ILE A 24 5.55 -0.33 2.30
CA ILE A 24 4.95 -1.61 2.68
C ILE A 24 5.88 -2.76 2.26
N THR A 25 6.66 -3.27 3.21
CA THR A 25 7.70 -4.30 2.94
C THR A 25 7.33 -5.70 3.41
N ARG A 26 6.15 -5.89 4.01
CA ARG A 26 5.71 -7.18 4.54
C ARG A 26 4.19 -7.32 4.54
N VAL A 27 3.72 -8.55 4.44
CA VAL A 27 2.33 -8.93 4.75
C VAL A 27 2.20 -9.10 6.26
N GLN A 28 1.16 -8.54 6.85
CA GLN A 28 0.89 -8.60 8.29
C GLN A 28 -0.61 -8.48 8.56
N LYS A 29 -1.05 -8.76 9.79
CA LYS A 29 -2.47 -8.62 10.13
C LYS A 29 -2.87 -7.15 10.12
N THR A 30 -4.09 -6.88 9.64
CA THR A 30 -4.68 -5.54 9.63
C THR A 30 -4.65 -4.89 11.01
N ALA A 31 -4.99 -5.64 12.07
CA ALA A 31 -5.00 -5.15 13.44
C ALA A 31 -3.61 -4.69 13.92
N GLU A 32 -2.57 -5.46 13.60
CA GLU A 32 -1.18 -5.14 13.96
C GLU A 32 -0.70 -3.88 13.22
N TYR A 33 -1.09 -3.74 11.95
CA TYR A 33 -0.72 -2.56 11.17
C TYR A 33 -1.37 -1.28 11.70
N ILE A 34 -2.68 -1.34 12.01
CA ILE A 34 -3.40 -0.20 12.59
C ILE A 34 -2.82 0.17 13.96
N ALA A 35 -2.52 -0.82 14.81
CA ALA A 35 -1.91 -0.58 16.11
C ALA A 35 -0.54 0.11 15.97
N ARG A 36 0.26 -0.31 14.99
CA ARG A 36 1.53 0.33 14.66
C ARG A 36 1.35 1.80 14.28
N LEU A 37 0.45 2.09 13.34
CA LEU A 37 0.21 3.46 12.87
C LEU A 37 -0.23 4.39 14.00
N LYS A 38 -1.13 3.93 14.89
CA LYS A 38 -1.55 4.70 16.07
C LYS A 38 -0.38 5.07 16.97
N ARG A 39 0.51 4.11 17.24
CA ARG A 39 1.71 4.33 18.07
C ARG A 39 2.68 5.30 17.39
N GLU A 40 2.96 5.12 16.10
CA GLU A 40 3.88 5.97 15.34
C GLU A 40 3.38 7.42 15.24
N TYR A 41 2.06 7.60 15.11
CA TYR A 41 1.43 8.92 15.15
C TYR A 41 1.63 9.62 16.51
N ALA A 42 1.30 8.95 17.62
CA ALA A 42 1.50 9.51 18.96
C ALA A 42 2.98 9.86 19.25
N GLN A 43 3.91 9.05 18.75
CA GLN A 43 5.35 9.33 18.83
C GLN A 43 5.76 10.54 17.98
N ALA A 44 5.10 10.78 16.84
CA ALA A 44 5.34 11.97 16.04
C ALA A 44 4.80 13.22 16.73
N GLU A 45 3.60 13.17 17.31
CA GLU A 45 3.04 14.29 18.09
C GLU A 45 3.93 14.67 19.27
N ALA A 46 4.39 13.68 20.05
CA ALA A 46 5.29 13.92 21.18
C ALA A 46 6.59 14.61 20.74
N ARG A 47 7.22 14.14 19.65
CA ARG A 47 8.44 14.75 19.10
C ARG A 47 8.22 16.19 18.63
N LEU A 48 7.05 16.49 18.06
CA LEU A 48 6.73 17.86 17.64
C LEU A 48 6.51 18.80 18.82
N ALA A 49 6.02 18.29 19.96
CA ALA A 49 5.84 19.08 21.17
C ALA A 49 7.14 19.35 21.94
N GLU A 50 8.21 18.59 21.65
CA GLU A 50 9.56 18.78 22.22
C GLU A 50 10.46 19.70 21.39
N LEU A 51 9.98 20.17 20.23
CA LEU A 51 10.64 21.18 19.37
C LEU A 51 10.27 22.60 19.80
#